data_AF-A0A3S0PCC7-F1
#
_entry.id   AF-A0A3S0PCC7-F1
#
_cell.length_a   1.000
_cell.length_b   1.000
_cell.length_c   1.000
_cell.angle_alpha   90.00
_cell.angle_beta   90.00
_cell.angle_gamma   90.00
#
_symmetry.space_group_name_H-M   'P 1'
#
loop_
_entity.id
_entity.type
_entity.pdbx_description
1 polymer ?
#
loop_
_entity_poly.entity_id
_entity_poly.type
_entity_poly.pdbx_seq_one_letter_code
_entity_poly.pdbx_strand_id
1 'polypeptide(L)'
;MEEKLKIYEKTIKKKHSFNWTPNYKEEVRTSLNKTVFIPIAEKTFQKLDWDIVFKDENKIEAKRKEKALGIEQWTEIITATYNFGSLEVKSESLGNEMWDNGRNSKRVKLFIHALKETENEFDRNALNQLEKETEKKNNWDDYVIPEILPKPLESKKPNFLIPTIGGIITSLILGFVIAEVSIRGIYFIGLFEFLVGIAIAFALKLLIKTSNFTDFQKLNFLLIAMIIITYLSNQYFQYEIILRENNYDRIGFLEFMKIRFTEGLTIKTLNTGWIGLIISWILQLGLTYAIAYLRLVSTITSYQLERIPTEVLDYSYYQFVKGKSEQEVRIELANKGWTEIENQNEVFEAIQAVYGQIELNRIK
;
A
#
# COMPACT_ATOMS: atom_id res chain seq x y z
N MET A 1 -2.06 22.56 -9.53
CA MET A 1 -3.42 23.06 -9.82
C MET A 1 -3.34 24.38 -10.58
N GLU A 2 -4.12 24.54 -11.65
CA GLU A 2 -4.23 25.79 -12.41
C GLU A 2 -4.78 26.99 -11.59
N GLU A 3 -4.36 28.21 -11.94
CA GLU A 3 -4.63 29.40 -11.14
C GLU A 3 -6.11 29.82 -11.13
N LYS A 4 -6.82 29.65 -12.26
CA LYS A 4 -8.26 29.92 -12.35
C LYS A 4 -9.07 29.03 -11.41
N LEU A 5 -8.72 27.75 -11.33
CA LEU A 5 -9.35 26.78 -10.44
C LEU A 5 -9.08 27.10 -8.96
N LYS A 6 -7.87 27.59 -8.62
CA LYS A 6 -7.55 28.08 -7.26
C LYS A 6 -8.39 29.30 -6.87
N ILE A 7 -8.73 30.17 -7.81
CA ILE A 7 -9.57 31.34 -7.55
C ILE A 7 -11.02 30.90 -7.31
N TYR A 8 -11.57 30.08 -8.20
CA TYR A 8 -12.93 29.54 -8.04
C TYR A 8 -13.07 28.72 -6.75
N GLU A 9 -12.05 27.95 -6.39
CA GLU A 9 -12.02 27.19 -5.14
C GLU A 9 -12.35 28.08 -3.92
N LYS A 10 -11.89 29.34 -3.90
CA LYS A 10 -12.14 30.28 -2.79
C LYS A 10 -13.58 30.78 -2.74
N THR A 11 -14.32 30.75 -3.85
CA THR A 11 -15.70 31.24 -3.94
C THR A 11 -16.74 30.17 -3.61
N ILE A 12 -16.32 28.90 -3.47
CA ILE A 12 -17.24 27.79 -3.21
C ILE A 12 -17.84 27.86 -1.81
N LYS A 13 -19.18 27.94 -1.73
CA LYS A 13 -19.92 27.84 -0.47
C LYS A 13 -19.82 26.42 0.10
N LYS A 14 -19.17 26.33 1.25
CA LYS A 14 -18.95 25.10 2.02
C LYS A 14 -20.26 24.58 2.64
N LYS A 15 -20.42 23.27 2.65
CA LYS A 15 -21.43 22.54 3.44
C LYS A 15 -20.68 21.61 4.39
N HIS A 16 -20.90 21.79 5.68
CA HIS A 16 -20.28 20.96 6.72
C HIS A 16 -20.99 19.62 6.82
N SER A 17 -20.28 18.57 7.22
CA SER A 17 -20.88 17.28 7.54
C SER A 17 -20.23 16.68 8.79
N PHE A 18 -21.01 15.90 9.53
CA PHE A 18 -20.56 15.16 10.71
C PHE A 18 -20.88 13.69 10.48
N ASN A 19 -19.85 12.85 10.47
CA ASN A 19 -19.98 11.41 10.35
C ASN A 19 -18.68 10.73 10.81
N TRP A 20 -18.70 9.43 11.10
CA TRP A 20 -17.48 8.69 11.45
C TRP A 20 -16.43 8.74 10.33
N THR A 21 -16.89 8.76 9.08
CA THR A 21 -16.09 9.12 7.91
C THR A 21 -16.87 10.14 7.09
N PRO A 22 -16.61 11.45 7.28
CA PRO A 22 -17.32 12.51 6.58
C PRO A 22 -17.18 12.35 5.07
N ASN A 23 -18.31 12.45 4.38
CA ASN A 23 -18.35 12.44 2.93
C ASN A 23 -19.37 13.46 2.43
N TYR A 24 -19.26 13.79 1.15
CA TYR A 24 -20.24 14.59 0.42
C TYR A 24 -20.39 13.99 -0.98
N LYS A 25 -21.63 13.91 -1.47
CA LYS A 25 -21.93 13.45 -2.82
C LYS A 25 -22.86 14.41 -3.53
N GLU A 26 -22.69 14.52 -4.84
CA GLU A 26 -23.54 15.32 -5.71
C GLU A 26 -23.68 14.62 -7.07
N GLU A 27 -24.90 14.56 -7.58
CA GLU A 27 -25.20 14.03 -8.91
C GLU A 27 -25.38 15.18 -9.89
N VAL A 28 -24.74 15.09 -11.05
CA VAL A 28 -24.85 16.10 -12.12
C VAL A 28 -25.09 15.43 -13.46
N ARG A 29 -25.87 16.08 -14.32
CA ARG A 29 -26.01 15.64 -15.72
C ARG A 29 -24.77 16.02 -16.52
N THR A 30 -24.37 15.14 -17.42
CA THR A 30 -23.24 15.36 -18.34
C THR A 30 -23.66 15.04 -19.77
N SER A 31 -23.02 15.70 -20.75
CA SER A 31 -23.22 15.36 -22.16
C SER A 31 -22.20 14.34 -22.67
N LEU A 32 -21.22 13.99 -21.84
CA LEU A 32 -20.21 12.97 -22.13
C LEU A 32 -20.84 11.58 -22.23
N ASN A 33 -20.35 10.80 -23.18
CA ASN A 33 -20.65 9.37 -23.23
C ASN A 33 -19.71 8.58 -22.30
N LYS A 34 -20.00 7.29 -22.11
CA LYS A 34 -19.23 6.38 -21.25
C LYS A 34 -17.74 6.36 -21.64
N THR A 35 -17.48 6.32 -22.94
CA THR A 35 -16.14 6.13 -23.51
C THR A 35 -15.23 7.33 -23.29
N VAL A 36 -15.75 8.55 -23.43
CA VAL A 36 -14.96 9.80 -23.29
C VAL A 36 -14.90 10.34 -21.87
N PHE A 37 -15.78 9.86 -20.98
CA PHE A 37 -15.84 10.32 -19.59
C PHE A 37 -14.48 10.16 -18.87
N ILE A 38 -13.90 8.95 -18.90
CA ILE A 38 -12.65 8.65 -18.19
C ILE A 38 -11.50 9.55 -18.69
N PRO A 39 -11.19 9.64 -20.00
CA PRO A 39 -10.14 10.54 -20.49
C PRO A 39 -10.32 12.01 -20.09
N ILE A 40 -11.56 12.51 -20.08
CA ILE A 40 -11.86 13.90 -19.71
C ILE A 40 -11.70 14.09 -18.20
N ALA A 41 -12.13 13.13 -17.40
CA ALA A 41 -11.92 13.13 -15.96
C ALA A 41 -10.43 13.02 -15.60
N GLU A 42 -9.63 12.24 -16.33
CA GLU A 42 -8.17 12.17 -16.17
C GLU A 42 -7.53 13.55 -16.39
N LYS A 43 -7.86 14.22 -17.51
CA LYS A 43 -7.39 15.60 -17.77
C LYS A 43 -7.84 16.57 -16.69
N THR A 44 -9.07 16.41 -16.18
CA THR A 44 -9.60 17.23 -15.09
C THR A 44 -8.77 17.05 -13.81
N PHE A 45 -8.42 15.82 -13.44
CA PHE A 45 -7.56 15.57 -12.28
C PHE A 45 -6.13 16.09 -12.47
N GLN A 46 -5.59 16.03 -13.69
CA GLN A 46 -4.29 16.64 -14.01
C GLN A 46 -4.31 18.16 -13.80
N LYS A 47 -5.36 18.87 -14.25
CA LYS A 47 -5.53 20.31 -13.99
C LYS A 47 -5.68 20.64 -12.51
N LEU A 48 -6.37 19.77 -11.78
CA LEU A 48 -6.53 19.87 -10.33
C LEU A 48 -5.28 19.49 -9.55
N ASP A 49 -4.31 18.82 -10.19
CA ASP A 49 -3.06 18.32 -9.60
C ASP A 49 -3.35 17.32 -8.46
N TRP A 50 -4.25 16.38 -8.75
CA TRP A 50 -4.63 15.28 -7.86
C TRP A 50 -4.11 13.96 -8.43
N ASP A 51 -3.64 13.08 -7.54
CA ASP A 51 -3.06 11.80 -7.93
C ASP A 51 -4.19 10.83 -8.26
N ILE A 52 -4.29 10.38 -9.51
CA ILE A 52 -5.24 9.33 -9.90
C ILE A 52 -4.77 8.02 -9.26
N VAL A 53 -5.62 7.39 -8.45
CA VAL A 53 -5.32 6.14 -7.74
C VAL A 53 -6.06 4.93 -8.30
N PHE A 54 -7.16 5.17 -9.04
CA PHE A 54 -7.95 4.12 -9.66
C PHE A 54 -8.69 4.64 -10.89
N LYS A 55 -8.83 3.77 -11.89
CA LYS A 55 -9.75 3.97 -13.01
C LYS A 55 -10.27 2.62 -13.50
N ASP A 56 -11.54 2.58 -13.85
CA ASP A 56 -12.18 1.52 -14.61
C ASP A 56 -13.02 2.15 -15.75
N GLU A 57 -13.87 1.36 -16.41
CA GLU A 57 -14.68 1.84 -17.54
C GLU A 57 -15.69 2.96 -17.18
N ASN A 58 -16.16 3.01 -15.94
CA ASN A 58 -17.24 3.90 -15.50
C ASN A 58 -16.83 4.80 -14.34
N LYS A 59 -15.67 4.57 -13.74
CA LYS A 59 -15.31 5.14 -12.45
C LYS A 59 -13.85 5.54 -12.43
N ILE A 60 -13.57 6.67 -11.82
CA ILE A 60 -12.21 7.16 -11.59
C ILE A 60 -12.10 7.72 -10.18
N GLU A 61 -11.00 7.41 -9.49
CA GLU A 61 -10.71 7.90 -8.15
C GLU A 61 -9.37 8.61 -8.14
N ALA A 62 -9.31 9.76 -7.46
CA ALA A 62 -8.08 10.50 -7.26
C ALA A 62 -7.96 11.00 -5.82
N LYS A 63 -6.73 11.01 -5.29
CA LYS A 63 -6.40 11.51 -3.96
C LYS A 63 -5.78 12.90 -4.06
N ARG A 64 -6.22 13.81 -3.19
CA ARG A 64 -5.62 15.14 -3.05
C ARG A 64 -4.48 15.10 -2.05
N LYS A 65 -3.30 15.57 -2.46
CA LYS A 65 -2.21 15.92 -1.56
C LYS A 65 -2.39 17.31 -0.98
N GLU A 66 -2.13 17.46 0.31
CA GLU A 66 -1.98 18.75 0.95
C GLU A 66 -0.63 18.79 1.66
N LYS A 67 0.10 19.89 1.45
CA LYS A 67 1.39 20.13 2.08
C LYS A 67 1.16 20.91 3.36
N ALA A 68 1.33 20.26 4.50
CA ALA A 68 1.25 20.89 5.81
C ALA A 68 2.58 20.68 6.54
N LEU A 69 3.19 21.75 7.04
CA LEU A 69 4.44 21.68 7.81
C LEU A 69 5.59 20.92 7.11
N GLY A 70 5.67 21.02 5.77
CA GLY A 70 6.71 20.35 4.98
C GLY A 70 6.46 18.87 4.67
N ILE A 71 5.36 18.29 5.19
CA ILE A 71 4.95 16.90 4.94
C ILE A 71 3.79 16.92 3.94
N GLU A 72 3.90 16.13 2.88
CA GLU A 72 2.80 15.88 1.94
C GLU A 72 1.99 14.69 2.43
N GLN A 73 0.68 14.91 2.63
CA GLN A 73 -0.24 13.87 3.04
C GLN A 73 -1.48 13.87 2.15
N TRP A 74 -2.03 12.69 1.89
CA TRP A 74 -3.34 12.59 1.26
C TRP A 74 -4.43 12.92 2.27
N THR A 75 -5.39 13.73 1.84
CA THR A 75 -6.40 14.32 2.74
C THR A 75 -7.81 13.88 2.39
N GLU A 76 -8.16 13.95 1.11
CA GLU A 76 -9.46 13.53 0.59
C GLU A 76 -9.29 12.63 -0.64
N ILE A 77 -10.23 11.70 -0.82
CA ILE A 77 -10.40 10.94 -2.06
C ILE A 77 -11.67 11.41 -2.76
N ILE A 78 -11.55 11.74 -4.05
CA ILE A 78 -12.69 11.99 -4.92
C ILE A 78 -12.91 10.77 -5.81
N THR A 79 -14.16 10.37 -5.91
CA THR A 79 -14.67 9.32 -6.78
C THR A 79 -15.68 9.94 -7.73
N ALA A 80 -15.46 9.80 -9.03
CA ALA A 80 -16.43 10.18 -10.05
C ALA A 80 -16.89 8.91 -10.76
N THR A 81 -18.20 8.67 -10.75
CA THR A 81 -18.84 7.49 -11.35
C THR A 81 -19.84 7.92 -12.41
N TYR A 82 -19.70 7.38 -13.61
CA TYR A 82 -20.61 7.60 -14.73
C TYR A 82 -21.78 6.61 -14.70
N ASN A 83 -22.98 7.18 -14.71
CA ASN A 83 -24.27 6.49 -14.69
C ASN A 83 -25.14 7.02 -15.84
N PHE A 84 -24.94 6.47 -17.05
CA PHE A 84 -25.82 6.65 -18.22
C PHE A 84 -26.36 8.10 -18.42
N GLY A 85 -25.45 9.06 -18.63
CA GLY A 85 -25.79 10.49 -18.82
C GLY A 85 -25.84 11.32 -17.53
N SER A 86 -25.58 10.70 -16.39
CA SER A 86 -25.36 11.36 -15.10
C SER A 86 -24.01 10.97 -14.50
N LEU A 87 -23.45 11.84 -13.68
CA LEU A 87 -22.22 11.65 -12.94
C LEU A 87 -22.52 11.74 -11.46
N GLU A 88 -22.22 10.69 -10.72
CA GLU A 88 -22.15 10.76 -9.25
C GLU A 88 -20.72 11.13 -8.87
N VAL A 89 -20.54 12.29 -8.25
CA VAL A 89 -19.25 12.74 -7.72
C VAL A 89 -19.31 12.72 -6.20
N LYS A 90 -18.45 11.89 -5.60
CA LYS A 90 -18.33 11.73 -4.15
C LYS A 90 -16.94 12.16 -3.70
N SER A 91 -16.85 12.88 -2.58
CA SER A 91 -15.60 13.14 -1.86
C SER A 91 -15.71 12.56 -0.45
N GLU A 92 -14.64 11.94 0.03
CA GLU A 92 -14.56 11.34 1.35
C GLU A 92 -13.22 11.68 2.01
N SER A 93 -13.26 12.00 3.31
CA SER A 93 -12.06 12.27 4.11
C SER A 93 -11.28 10.97 4.35
N LEU A 94 -9.95 11.03 4.22
CA LEU A 94 -9.05 9.90 4.50
C LEU A 94 -8.54 9.89 5.95
N GLY A 95 -8.64 11.01 6.67
CA GLY A 95 -8.28 11.10 8.08
C GLY A 95 -9.38 10.60 9.02
N ASN A 96 -9.01 10.33 10.29
CA ASN A 96 -9.94 9.97 11.37
C ASN A 96 -10.77 11.16 11.90
N GLU A 97 -11.03 12.15 11.05
CA GLU A 97 -11.77 13.37 11.39
C GLU A 97 -13.27 13.05 11.37
N MET A 98 -13.98 13.20 12.49
CA MET A 98 -15.45 13.00 12.52
C MET A 98 -16.25 14.23 12.04
N TRP A 99 -15.55 15.33 11.76
CA TRP A 99 -16.13 16.59 11.31
C TRP A 99 -15.43 17.06 10.05
N ASP A 100 -16.22 17.27 9.00
CA ASP A 100 -15.78 17.95 7.81
C ASP A 100 -16.21 19.41 7.84
N ASN A 101 -15.22 20.31 7.89
CA ASN A 101 -15.42 21.76 7.78
C ASN A 101 -15.74 22.22 6.34
N GLY A 102 -16.56 21.42 5.63
CA GLY A 102 -16.95 21.56 4.24
C GLY A 102 -15.82 21.49 3.23
N ARG A 103 -14.77 20.72 3.54
CA ARG A 103 -13.75 20.30 2.60
C ARG A 103 -14.36 19.41 1.52
N ASN A 104 -15.07 18.33 1.86
CA ASN A 104 -15.59 17.39 0.86
C ASN A 104 -16.58 18.04 -0.10
N SER A 105 -17.50 18.87 0.40
CA SER A 105 -18.44 19.61 -0.45
C SER A 105 -17.75 20.62 -1.37
N LYS A 106 -16.66 21.22 -0.89
CA LYS A 106 -15.81 22.11 -1.69
C LYS A 106 -15.07 21.34 -2.79
N ARG A 107 -14.54 20.14 -2.48
CA ARG A 107 -13.84 19.29 -3.46
C ARG A 107 -14.78 18.80 -4.56
N VAL A 108 -15.97 18.30 -4.21
CA VAL A 108 -16.97 17.85 -5.20
C VAL A 108 -17.35 18.98 -6.15
N LYS A 109 -17.69 20.16 -5.62
CA LYS A 109 -18.04 21.32 -6.46
C LYS A 109 -16.90 21.83 -7.31
N LEU A 110 -15.66 21.78 -6.80
CA LEU A 110 -14.47 22.16 -7.55
C LEU A 110 -14.24 21.18 -8.72
N PHE A 111 -14.34 19.88 -8.46
CA PHE A 111 -14.22 18.86 -9.50
C PHE A 111 -15.30 19.01 -10.58
N ILE A 112 -16.57 19.17 -10.19
CA ILE A 112 -17.67 19.38 -11.14
C ILE A 112 -17.43 20.62 -12.01
N HIS A 113 -16.92 21.71 -11.43
CA HIS A 113 -16.61 22.93 -12.19
C HIS A 113 -15.46 22.70 -13.17
N ALA A 114 -14.35 22.11 -12.69
CA ALA A 114 -13.19 21.81 -13.52
C ALA A 114 -13.52 20.81 -14.64
N LEU A 115 -14.42 19.85 -14.38
CA LEU A 115 -14.88 18.88 -15.35
C LEU A 115 -15.69 19.57 -16.46
N LYS A 116 -16.61 20.49 -16.10
CA LYS A 116 -17.37 21.28 -17.08
C LYS A 116 -16.47 22.20 -17.90
N GLU A 117 -15.49 22.83 -17.27
CA GLU A 117 -14.50 23.67 -17.97
C GLU A 117 -13.68 22.82 -18.96
N THR A 118 -13.27 21.62 -18.54
CA THR A 118 -12.54 20.68 -19.41
C THR A 118 -13.43 20.10 -20.50
N GLU A 119 -14.70 19.78 -20.24
CA GLU A 119 -15.68 19.35 -21.25
C GLU A 119 -15.88 20.42 -22.33
N ASN A 120 -15.96 21.70 -21.93
CA ASN A 120 -16.15 22.82 -22.85
C ASN A 120 -14.92 23.14 -23.73
N GLU A 121 -13.73 22.63 -23.39
CA GLU A 121 -12.53 22.79 -24.23
C GLU A 121 -12.54 21.88 -25.46
N PHE A 122 -13.38 20.84 -25.47
CA PHE A 122 -13.49 19.92 -26.59
C PHE A 122 -14.71 20.27 -27.43
N ASP A 123 -14.47 20.52 -28.72
CA ASP A 123 -15.56 20.54 -29.67
C ASP A 123 -16.08 19.11 -29.97
N ARG A 124 -17.21 19.00 -30.66
CA ARG A 124 -17.80 17.69 -31.00
C ARG A 124 -16.85 16.80 -31.81
N ASN A 125 -15.99 17.39 -32.64
CA ASN A 125 -15.06 16.63 -33.47
C ASN A 125 -13.91 16.06 -32.63
N ALA A 126 -13.39 16.85 -31.68
CA ALA A 126 -12.38 16.45 -30.72
C ALA A 126 -12.91 15.41 -29.74
N LEU A 127 -14.17 15.50 -29.30
CA LEU A 127 -14.83 14.46 -28.51
C LEU A 127 -14.94 13.13 -29.29
N ASN A 128 -15.37 13.19 -30.56
CA ASN A 128 -15.45 11.99 -31.41
C ASN A 128 -14.06 11.38 -31.70
N GLN A 129 -13.03 12.21 -31.84
CA GLN A 129 -11.67 11.74 -32.01
C GLN A 129 -11.14 11.10 -30.71
N LEU A 130 -11.40 11.73 -29.57
CA LEU A 130 -11.04 11.21 -28.25
C LEU A 130 -11.77 9.88 -27.97
N GLU A 131 -13.02 9.77 -28.39
CA GLU A 131 -13.77 8.50 -28.36
C GLU A 131 -13.04 7.44 -29.18
N LYS A 132 -12.74 7.69 -30.45
CA LYS A 132 -12.01 6.74 -31.31
C LYS A 132 -10.63 6.37 -30.75
N GLU A 133 -9.90 7.32 -30.18
CA GLU A 133 -8.59 7.07 -29.56
C GLU A 133 -8.73 6.22 -28.29
N THR A 134 -9.76 6.46 -27.50
CA THR A 134 -10.03 5.71 -26.27
C THR A 134 -10.55 4.32 -26.59
N GLU A 135 -11.41 4.19 -27.60
CA GLU A 135 -11.80 2.90 -28.16
C GLU A 135 -10.57 2.15 -28.63
N LYS A 136 -9.66 2.74 -29.41
CA LYS A 136 -8.41 2.05 -29.81
C LYS A 136 -7.53 1.61 -28.64
N LYS A 137 -7.47 2.39 -27.56
CA LYS A 137 -6.66 2.04 -26.37
C LYS A 137 -7.28 0.92 -25.54
N ASN A 138 -8.60 0.95 -25.39
CA ASN A 138 -9.33 -0.05 -24.61
C ASN A 138 -9.69 -1.28 -25.44
N ASN A 139 -9.71 -1.13 -26.77
CA ASN A 139 -9.98 -2.19 -27.71
C ASN A 139 -8.70 -2.99 -27.94
N TRP A 140 -8.60 -4.06 -27.17
CA TRP A 140 -7.58 -5.07 -27.36
C TRP A 140 -7.73 -5.84 -28.69
N ASP A 141 -8.80 -5.65 -29.47
CA ASP A 141 -8.95 -6.29 -30.80
C ASP A 141 -7.82 -5.90 -31.77
N ASP A 142 -7.28 -4.68 -31.65
CA ASP A 142 -6.15 -4.19 -32.44
C ASP A 142 -4.79 -4.47 -31.77
N TYR A 143 -4.75 -5.24 -30.67
CA TYR A 143 -3.51 -5.61 -30.00
C TYR A 143 -2.59 -6.39 -30.95
N VAL A 144 -1.42 -5.81 -31.24
CA VAL A 144 -0.41 -6.46 -32.07
C VAL A 144 0.28 -7.51 -31.21
N ILE A 145 -0.11 -8.77 -31.42
CA ILE A 145 0.53 -9.90 -30.73
C ILE A 145 2.02 -9.91 -31.09
N PRO A 146 2.93 -9.73 -30.12
CA PRO A 146 4.35 -9.74 -30.40
C PRO A 146 4.74 -11.12 -30.95
N GLU A 147 5.55 -11.13 -32.02
CA GLU A 147 6.02 -12.38 -32.61
C GLU A 147 6.86 -13.18 -31.61
N ILE A 148 7.66 -12.49 -30.81
CA ILE A 148 8.58 -13.04 -29.81
C ILE A 148 8.39 -12.29 -28.49
N LEU A 149 8.28 -13.02 -27.38
CA LEU A 149 8.33 -12.43 -26.05
C LEU A 149 9.77 -12.35 -25.52
N PRO A 150 10.09 -11.34 -24.69
CA PRO A 150 11.33 -11.33 -23.94
C PRO A 150 11.50 -12.65 -23.17
N LYS A 151 12.73 -13.17 -23.13
CA LYS A 151 13.02 -14.43 -22.45
C LYS A 151 12.84 -14.27 -20.94
N PRO A 152 12.37 -15.32 -20.24
CA PRO A 152 12.34 -15.29 -18.79
C PRO A 152 13.75 -15.10 -18.22
N LEU A 153 13.85 -14.37 -17.11
CA LEU A 153 15.06 -14.33 -16.30
C LEU A 153 15.38 -15.75 -15.81
N GLU A 154 16.65 -16.03 -15.50
CA GLU A 154 17.04 -17.36 -15.01
C GLU A 154 16.19 -17.75 -13.79
N SER A 155 15.45 -18.85 -13.93
CA SER A 155 14.53 -19.33 -12.91
C SER A 155 15.30 -19.75 -11.66
N LYS A 156 15.11 -19.03 -10.55
CA LYS A 156 15.57 -19.46 -9.23
C LYS A 156 14.41 -20.17 -8.54
N LYS A 157 14.62 -21.43 -8.15
CA LYS A 157 13.59 -22.17 -7.41
C LYS A 157 13.28 -21.46 -6.08
N PRO A 158 12.00 -21.21 -5.77
CA PRO A 158 11.61 -20.55 -4.52
C PRO A 158 12.06 -21.38 -3.32
N ASN A 159 12.78 -20.77 -2.38
CA ASN A 159 13.33 -21.47 -1.22
C ASN A 159 12.99 -20.78 0.11
N PHE A 160 12.02 -21.32 0.84
CA PHE A 160 11.58 -20.75 2.11
C PHE A 160 12.59 -20.91 3.28
N LEU A 161 13.59 -21.80 3.17
CA LEU A 161 14.58 -21.98 4.23
C LEU A 161 15.47 -20.74 4.40
N ILE A 162 15.80 -20.07 3.29
CA ILE A 162 16.63 -18.85 3.30
C ILE A 162 15.98 -17.73 4.14
N PRO A 163 14.72 -17.31 3.88
CA PRO A 163 14.07 -16.29 4.70
C PRO A 163 13.83 -16.78 6.13
N THR A 164 13.59 -18.08 6.35
CA THR A 164 13.43 -18.62 7.71
C THR A 164 14.70 -18.48 8.55
N ILE A 165 15.84 -18.98 8.06
CA ILE A 165 17.12 -18.92 8.78
C ILE A 165 17.58 -17.46 8.91
N GLY A 166 17.52 -16.70 7.82
CA GLY A 166 17.89 -15.29 7.82
C GLY A 166 17.01 -14.45 8.74
N GLY A 167 15.71 -14.76 8.82
CA GLY A 167 14.76 -14.11 9.69
C GLY A 167 15.05 -14.35 11.17
N ILE A 168 15.37 -15.59 11.55
CA ILE A 168 15.77 -15.94 12.92
C ILE A 168 17.04 -15.20 13.31
N ILE A 169 18.08 -15.23 12.47
CA ILE A 169 19.36 -14.54 12.74
C ILE A 169 19.12 -13.03 12.90
N THR A 170 18.36 -12.42 11.99
CA THR A 170 18.02 -10.99 12.05
C THR A 170 17.30 -10.65 13.36
N SER A 171 16.35 -11.49 13.77
CA SER A 171 15.56 -11.27 14.99
C SER A 171 16.42 -11.33 16.25
N LEU A 172 17.37 -12.27 16.32
CA LEU A 172 18.31 -12.37 17.43
C LEU A 172 19.25 -11.16 17.50
N ILE A 173 19.78 -10.71 16.35
CA ILE A 173 20.62 -9.51 16.28
C ILE A 173 19.85 -8.28 16.73
N LEU A 174 18.62 -8.10 16.24
CA LEU A 174 17.76 -6.98 16.63
C LEU A 174 17.43 -7.04 18.12
N GLY A 175 17.10 -8.21 18.65
CA GLY A 175 16.83 -8.38 20.08
C GLY A 175 18.02 -7.94 20.93
N PHE A 176 19.24 -8.30 20.54
CA PHE A 176 20.47 -7.89 21.24
C PHE A 176 20.69 -6.37 21.17
N VAL A 177 20.56 -5.77 19.98
CA VAL A 177 20.73 -4.33 19.78
C VAL A 177 19.70 -3.53 20.60
N ILE A 178 18.43 -3.97 20.61
CA ILE A 178 17.38 -3.33 21.40
C ILE A 178 17.70 -3.44 22.89
N ALA A 179 18.21 -4.58 23.35
CA ALA A 179 18.55 -4.79 24.77
C ALA A 179 19.66 -3.83 25.24
N GLU A 180 20.76 -3.73 24.50
CA GLU A 180 21.86 -2.80 24.78
C GLU A 180 21.37 -1.35 24.83
N VAL A 181 20.57 -0.93 23.85
CA VAL A 181 20.05 0.44 23.81
C VAL A 181 19.02 0.69 24.92
N SER A 182 18.23 -0.32 25.30
CA SER A 182 17.23 -0.17 26.37
C SER A 182 17.86 -0.02 27.76
N ILE A 183 19.02 -0.64 27.99
CA ILE A 183 19.74 -0.56 29.28
C ILE A 183 20.55 0.72 29.37
N ARG A 184 21.26 1.10 28.29
CA ARG A 184 22.22 2.21 28.31
C ARG A 184 21.68 3.52 27.76
N GLY A 185 20.58 3.47 27.02
CA GLY A 185 20.02 4.60 26.29
C GLY A 185 18.66 5.06 26.83
N ILE A 186 18.11 6.06 26.16
CA ILE A 186 16.75 6.55 26.42
C ILE A 186 15.81 5.84 25.45
N TYR A 187 14.89 5.04 25.98
CA TYR A 187 13.89 4.35 25.19
C TYR A 187 12.67 5.27 24.93
N PHE A 188 12.37 5.50 23.64
CA PHE A 188 11.22 6.29 23.19
C PHE A 188 10.19 5.38 22.54
N ILE A 189 9.08 5.14 23.25
CA ILE A 189 7.95 4.36 22.73
C ILE A 189 7.46 4.96 21.41
N GLY A 190 7.21 4.11 20.42
CA GLY A 190 6.80 4.44 19.06
C GLY A 190 7.98 4.55 18.09
N LEU A 191 9.05 5.27 18.47
CA LEU A 191 10.23 5.44 17.59
C LEU A 191 11.00 4.13 17.44
N PHE A 192 11.22 3.42 18.55
CA PHE A 192 11.93 2.14 18.51
C PHE A 192 11.16 1.09 17.70
N GLU A 193 9.86 0.97 17.94
CA GLU A 193 8.98 0.01 17.26
C GLU A 193 8.97 0.27 15.75
N PHE A 194 9.01 1.54 15.36
CA PHE A 194 9.10 1.98 13.98
C PHE A 194 10.43 1.60 13.34
N LEU A 195 11.55 1.88 14.00
CA LEU A 195 12.88 1.51 13.49
C LEU A 195 13.05 -0.01 13.38
N VAL A 196 12.57 -0.77 14.37
CA VAL A 196 12.59 -2.23 14.35
C VAL A 196 11.73 -2.77 13.21
N GLY A 197 10.52 -2.23 13.03
CA GLY A 197 9.64 -2.61 11.92
C GLY A 197 10.27 -2.36 10.55
N ILE A 198 10.96 -1.23 10.39
CA ILE A 198 11.73 -0.92 9.17
C ILE A 198 12.88 -1.91 8.98
N ALA A 199 13.65 -2.20 10.01
CA ALA A 199 14.79 -3.10 9.93
C ALA A 199 14.37 -4.54 9.55
N ILE A 200 13.30 -5.05 10.17
CA ILE A 200 12.71 -6.35 9.83
C ILE A 200 12.25 -6.36 8.37
N ALA A 201 11.51 -5.35 7.94
CA ALA A 201 11.03 -5.27 6.56
C ALA A 201 12.17 -5.18 5.54
N PHE A 202 13.22 -4.43 5.86
CA PHE A 202 14.41 -4.34 5.02
C PHE A 202 15.14 -5.68 4.91
N ALA A 203 15.32 -6.39 6.01
CA ALA A 203 15.91 -7.73 6.00
C ALA A 203 15.05 -8.70 5.18
N LEU A 204 13.73 -8.72 5.39
CA LEU A 204 12.80 -9.55 4.61
C LEU A 204 12.87 -9.22 3.12
N LYS A 205 12.99 -7.95 2.72
CA LYS A 205 13.20 -7.56 1.31
C LYS A 205 14.42 -8.24 0.71
N LEU A 206 15.56 -8.21 1.41
CA LEU A 206 16.78 -8.87 0.93
C LEU A 206 16.61 -10.39 0.86
N LEU A 207 16.00 -10.98 1.88
CA LEU A 207 15.77 -12.43 1.97
C LEU A 207 14.81 -12.93 0.90
N ILE A 208 13.73 -12.19 0.60
CA ILE A 208 12.77 -12.50 -0.46
C ILE A 208 13.46 -12.46 -1.82
N LYS A 209 14.18 -11.39 -2.14
CA LYS A 209 14.92 -11.26 -3.41
C LYS A 209 15.97 -12.35 -3.60
N THR A 210 16.65 -12.74 -2.52
CA THR A 210 17.69 -13.79 -2.57
C THR A 210 17.09 -15.18 -2.72
N SER A 211 15.92 -15.42 -2.11
CA SER A 211 15.28 -16.74 -2.09
C SER A 211 14.26 -16.99 -3.20
N ASN A 212 13.94 -15.95 -3.98
CA ASN A 212 12.83 -15.93 -4.94
C ASN A 212 11.50 -16.43 -4.35
N PHE A 213 11.24 -16.16 -3.08
CA PHE A 213 10.07 -16.68 -2.37
C PHE A 213 9.04 -15.57 -2.11
N THR A 214 7.83 -15.71 -2.67
CA THR A 214 6.78 -14.66 -2.66
C THR A 214 5.46 -15.08 -1.99
N ASP A 215 5.37 -16.29 -1.42
CA ASP A 215 4.15 -16.76 -0.73
C ASP A 215 3.85 -15.88 0.49
N PHE A 216 2.80 -15.07 0.37
CA PHE A 216 2.43 -14.05 1.35
C PHE A 216 2.05 -14.66 2.70
N GLN A 217 1.31 -15.78 2.72
CA GLN A 217 0.82 -16.36 3.97
C GLN A 217 1.99 -16.85 4.83
N LYS A 218 2.94 -17.56 4.21
CA LYS A 218 4.13 -18.07 4.90
C LYS A 218 5.07 -16.94 5.32
N LEU A 219 5.26 -15.92 4.48
CA LEU A 219 6.06 -14.75 4.83
C LEU A 219 5.43 -13.91 5.95
N ASN A 220 4.10 -13.81 6.00
CA ASN A 220 3.41 -13.13 7.09
C ASN A 220 3.56 -13.89 8.42
N PHE A 221 3.46 -15.21 8.39
CA PHE A 221 3.73 -16.02 9.57
C PHE A 221 5.18 -15.90 10.05
N LEU A 222 6.13 -15.90 9.11
CA LEU A 222 7.54 -15.65 9.41
C LEU A 222 7.73 -14.25 10.03
N LEU A 223 7.07 -13.21 9.51
CA LEU A 223 7.12 -11.86 10.07
C LEU A 223 6.66 -11.84 11.53
N ILE A 224 5.53 -12.49 11.83
CA ILE A 224 5.01 -12.60 13.20
C ILE A 224 6.04 -13.32 14.10
N ALA A 225 6.59 -14.44 13.63
CA ALA A 225 7.60 -15.19 14.37
C ALA A 225 8.87 -14.34 14.62
N MET A 226 9.34 -13.60 13.63
CA MET A 226 10.50 -12.70 13.77
C MET A 226 10.27 -11.64 14.84
N ILE A 227 9.09 -11.02 14.88
CA ILE A 227 8.73 -10.02 15.88
C ILE A 227 8.73 -10.64 17.28
N ILE A 228 8.07 -11.79 17.45
CA ILE A 228 8.03 -12.49 18.74
C ILE A 228 9.44 -12.85 19.21
N ILE A 229 10.27 -13.43 18.34
CA ILE A 229 11.65 -13.79 18.66
C ILE A 229 12.48 -12.55 19.00
N THR A 230 12.31 -11.45 18.28
CA THR A 230 13.02 -10.19 18.55
C THR A 230 12.73 -9.68 19.95
N TYR A 231 11.46 -9.63 20.36
CA TYR A 231 11.11 -9.11 21.69
C TYR A 231 11.40 -10.10 22.82
N LEU A 232 11.23 -11.42 22.60
CA LEU A 232 11.64 -12.43 23.58
C LEU A 232 13.16 -12.44 23.80
N SER A 233 13.93 -12.40 22.71
CA SER A 233 15.40 -12.33 22.80
C SER A 233 15.86 -11.02 23.41
N ASN A 234 15.20 -9.89 23.13
CA ASN A 234 15.43 -8.63 23.85
C ASN A 234 15.26 -8.79 25.37
N GLN A 235 14.18 -9.43 25.85
CA GLN A 235 14.01 -9.68 27.29
C GLN A 235 15.14 -10.53 27.86
N TYR A 236 15.53 -11.59 27.15
CA TYR A 236 16.59 -12.49 27.57
C TYR A 236 17.96 -11.81 27.61
N PHE A 237 18.31 -11.02 26.57
CA PHE A 237 19.56 -10.28 26.53
C PHE A 237 19.61 -9.18 27.58
N GLN A 238 18.50 -8.48 27.87
CA GLN A 238 18.47 -7.53 28.97
C GLN A 238 18.77 -8.20 30.31
N TYR A 239 18.19 -9.37 30.55
CA TYR A 239 18.47 -10.19 31.73
C TYR A 239 19.97 -10.52 31.86
N GLU A 240 20.60 -11.03 30.80
CA GLU A 240 22.03 -11.38 30.81
C GLU A 240 22.93 -10.14 31.00
N ILE A 241 22.60 -9.02 30.36
CA ILE A 241 23.36 -7.77 30.50
C ILE A 241 23.25 -7.21 31.93
N ILE A 242 22.05 -7.17 32.51
CA ILE A 242 21.83 -6.64 33.86
C ILE A 242 22.58 -7.45 34.91
N LEU A 243 22.51 -8.80 34.83
CA LEU A 243 23.25 -9.66 35.76
C LEU A 243 24.75 -9.43 35.66
N ARG A 244 25.27 -9.31 34.43
CA ARG A 244 26.69 -9.11 34.18
C ARG A 244 27.19 -7.74 34.63
N GLU A 245 26.45 -6.66 34.38
CA GLU A 245 26.87 -5.30 34.72
C GLU A 245 26.82 -5.02 36.23
N ASN A 246 25.90 -5.65 36.96
CA ASN A 246 25.72 -5.43 38.39
C ASN A 246 26.37 -6.51 39.28
N ASN A 247 27.05 -7.50 38.70
CA ASN A 247 27.63 -8.65 39.40
C ASN A 247 26.64 -9.37 40.33
N TYR A 248 25.38 -9.51 39.90
CA TYR A 248 24.38 -10.24 40.67
C TYR A 248 24.60 -11.75 40.58
N ASP A 249 24.20 -12.46 41.64
CA ASP A 249 24.09 -13.91 41.61
C ASP A 249 23.11 -14.35 40.51
N ARG A 250 23.40 -15.51 39.91
CA ARG A 250 22.63 -16.01 38.77
C ARG A 250 21.23 -16.45 39.22
N ILE A 251 20.27 -15.54 39.14
CA ILE A 251 18.84 -15.87 39.25
C ILE A 251 18.36 -16.49 37.92
N GLY A 252 17.37 -17.37 37.96
CA GLY A 252 16.81 -17.92 36.71
C GLY A 252 16.06 -16.86 35.89
N PHE A 253 16.03 -17.00 34.55
CA PHE A 253 15.29 -16.07 33.67
C PHE A 253 13.81 -15.94 34.04
N LEU A 254 13.14 -17.03 34.43
CA LEU A 254 11.75 -16.97 34.88
C LEU A 254 11.59 -16.16 36.17
N GLU A 255 12.57 -16.20 37.06
CA GLU A 255 12.55 -15.41 38.29
C GLU A 255 12.77 -13.93 37.99
N PHE A 256 13.70 -13.61 37.08
CA PHE A 256 13.85 -12.26 36.54
C PHE A 256 12.53 -11.74 35.95
N MET A 257 11.82 -12.56 35.17
CA MET A 257 10.53 -12.17 34.60
C MET A 257 9.47 -11.93 35.69
N LYS A 258 9.42 -12.76 36.74
CA LYS A 258 8.53 -12.51 37.88
C LYS A 258 8.81 -11.17 38.55
N ILE A 259 10.09 -10.88 38.84
CA ILE A 259 10.51 -9.59 39.42
C ILE A 259 10.05 -8.45 38.51
N ARG A 260 10.29 -8.54 37.20
CA ARG A 260 9.87 -7.52 36.24
C ARG A 260 8.35 -7.31 36.22
N PHE A 261 7.58 -8.37 36.35
CA PHE A 261 6.13 -8.30 36.46
C PHE A 261 5.66 -7.67 37.78
N THR A 262 6.31 -8.01 38.90
CA THR A 262 5.99 -7.46 40.22
C THR A 262 6.29 -5.97 40.31
N GLU A 263 7.45 -5.55 39.81
CA GLU A 263 7.85 -4.13 39.78
C GLU A 263 7.03 -3.33 38.75
N GLY A 264 6.59 -3.98 37.67
CA GLY A 264 5.73 -3.38 36.65
C GLY A 264 6.44 -2.33 35.80
N LEU A 265 5.66 -1.49 35.12
CA LEU A 265 6.17 -0.39 34.31
C LEU A 265 6.06 0.93 35.07
N THR A 266 7.19 1.60 35.29
CA THR A 266 7.24 2.94 35.87
C THR A 266 7.58 3.96 34.78
N ILE A 267 6.67 4.89 34.51
CA ILE A 267 6.89 6.00 33.57
C ILE A 267 7.11 7.27 34.39
N LYS A 268 8.36 7.74 34.43
CA LYS A 268 8.80 8.85 35.30
C LYS A 268 8.50 8.52 36.77
N THR A 269 7.43 9.08 37.34
CA THR A 269 7.00 8.86 38.73
C THR A 269 5.71 8.04 38.83
N LEU A 270 5.09 7.68 37.71
CA LEU A 270 3.83 6.97 37.68
C LEU A 270 4.08 5.47 37.51
N ASN A 271 3.85 4.70 38.58
CA ASN A 271 3.87 3.24 38.50
C ASN A 271 2.54 2.75 37.93
N THR A 272 2.57 2.20 36.73
CA THR A 272 1.41 1.60 36.03
C THR A 272 1.23 0.12 36.35
N GLY A 273 2.15 -0.45 37.14
CA GLY A 273 2.16 -1.85 37.54
C GLY A 273 2.31 -2.80 36.36
N TRP A 274 1.91 -4.05 36.58
CA TRP A 274 1.95 -5.12 35.58
C TRP A 274 1.00 -4.86 34.40
N ILE A 275 -0.11 -4.14 34.63
CA ILE A 275 -1.10 -3.82 33.58
C ILE A 275 -0.47 -2.91 32.53
N GLY A 276 0.20 -1.84 32.94
CA GLY A 276 0.87 -0.94 32.01
C GLY A 276 2.02 -1.63 31.27
N LEU A 277 2.72 -2.57 31.92
CA LEU A 277 3.75 -3.39 31.27
C LEU A 277 3.16 -4.24 30.13
N ILE A 278 2.04 -4.93 30.36
CA ILE A 278 1.36 -5.74 29.33
C ILE A 278 0.87 -4.85 28.18
N ILE A 279 0.22 -3.72 28.48
CA ILE A 279 -0.24 -2.78 27.46
C ILE A 279 0.93 -2.29 26.61
N SER A 280 2.06 -1.97 27.24
CA SER A 280 3.28 -1.58 26.52
C SER A 280 3.76 -2.69 25.59
N TRP A 281 3.77 -3.95 26.00
CA TRP A 281 4.18 -5.06 25.14
C TRP A 281 3.21 -5.28 23.96
N ILE A 282 1.90 -5.16 24.20
CA ILE A 282 0.90 -5.25 23.13
C ILE A 282 1.13 -4.14 22.10
N LEU A 283 1.37 -2.90 22.56
CA LEU A 283 1.67 -1.77 21.67
C LEU A 283 2.98 -1.99 20.91
N GLN A 284 4.02 -2.51 21.57
CA GLN A 284 5.31 -2.82 20.93
C GLN A 284 5.15 -3.83 19.79
N LEU A 285 4.49 -4.95 20.07
CA LEU A 285 4.23 -6.00 19.07
C LEU A 285 3.34 -5.48 17.95
N GLY A 286 2.25 -4.79 18.30
CA GLY A 286 1.25 -4.29 17.35
C GLY A 286 1.80 -3.24 16.40
N LEU A 287 2.52 -2.23 16.91
CA LEU A 287 3.09 -1.16 16.09
C LEU A 287 4.19 -1.70 15.17
N THR A 288 5.11 -2.53 15.69
CA THR A 288 6.15 -3.15 14.86
C THR A 288 5.54 -4.02 13.76
N TYR A 289 4.51 -4.81 14.08
CA TYR A 289 3.81 -5.63 13.10
C TYR A 289 3.14 -4.78 12.03
N ALA A 290 2.37 -3.75 12.39
CA ALA A 290 1.69 -2.91 11.42
C ALA A 290 2.67 -2.28 10.42
N ILE A 291 3.80 -1.76 10.91
CA ILE A 291 4.81 -1.09 10.09
C ILE A 291 5.52 -2.09 9.16
N ALA A 292 5.92 -3.24 9.71
CA ALA A 292 6.61 -4.26 8.93
C ALA A 292 5.68 -4.95 7.92
N TYR A 293 4.41 -5.16 8.28
CA TYR A 293 3.38 -5.76 7.42
C TYR A 293 3.11 -4.92 6.18
N LEU A 294 2.87 -3.62 6.34
CA LEU A 294 2.63 -2.71 5.20
C LEU A 294 3.81 -2.71 4.22
N ARG A 295 5.03 -2.75 4.76
CA ARG A 295 6.25 -2.82 3.93
C ARG A 295 6.46 -4.18 3.30
N LEU A 296 6.09 -5.27 3.97
CA LEU A 296 6.16 -6.63 3.43
C LEU A 296 5.26 -6.76 2.21
N VAL A 297 4.01 -6.31 2.32
CA VAL A 297 3.05 -6.29 1.21
C VAL A 297 3.63 -5.52 0.03
N SER A 298 4.04 -4.26 0.25
CA SER A 298 4.65 -3.43 -0.80
C SER A 298 5.88 -4.09 -1.43
N THR A 299 6.72 -4.74 -0.63
CA THR A 299 7.94 -5.40 -1.12
C THR A 299 7.64 -6.60 -2.00
N ILE A 300 6.68 -7.45 -1.61
CA ILE A 300 6.28 -8.62 -2.39
C ILE A 300 5.68 -8.15 -3.72
N THR A 301 4.74 -7.20 -3.68
CA THR A 301 4.11 -6.64 -4.88
C THR A 301 5.14 -6.05 -5.83
N SER A 302 6.05 -5.19 -5.35
CA SER A 302 7.09 -4.61 -6.21
C SER A 302 8.01 -5.67 -6.79
N TYR A 303 8.40 -6.68 -6.00
CA TYR A 303 9.26 -7.74 -6.49
C TYR A 303 8.58 -8.63 -7.55
N GLN A 304 7.31 -8.96 -7.37
CA GLN A 304 6.52 -9.73 -8.33
C GLN A 304 6.39 -8.99 -9.68
N LEU A 305 6.25 -7.67 -9.65
CA LEU A 305 6.18 -6.84 -10.85
C LEU A 305 7.55 -6.63 -11.51
N GLU A 306 8.60 -6.36 -10.72
CA GLU A 306 9.96 -6.09 -11.23
C GLU A 306 10.55 -7.25 -12.02
N ARG A 307 10.16 -8.51 -11.72
CA ARG A 307 10.76 -9.70 -12.34
C ARG A 307 10.14 -10.09 -13.69
N ILE A 308 8.97 -9.55 -14.06
CA ILE A 308 8.28 -9.90 -15.30
C ILE A 308 8.35 -8.72 -16.28
N PRO A 309 8.85 -8.92 -17.52
CA PRO A 309 8.80 -7.91 -18.56
C PRO A 309 7.37 -7.45 -18.85
N THR A 310 7.17 -6.16 -19.06
CA THR A 310 5.84 -5.57 -19.31
C THR A 310 5.15 -6.18 -20.52
N GLU A 311 5.90 -6.53 -21.58
CA GLU A 311 5.38 -7.14 -22.79
C GLU A 311 4.76 -8.53 -22.53
N VAL A 312 5.31 -9.26 -21.55
CA VAL A 312 4.79 -10.57 -21.16
C VAL A 312 3.51 -10.41 -20.34
N LEU A 313 3.47 -9.41 -19.44
CA LEU A 313 2.27 -9.08 -18.68
C LEU A 313 1.12 -8.64 -19.60
N ASP A 314 1.39 -7.73 -20.53
CA ASP A 314 0.40 -7.23 -21.49
C ASP A 314 -0.13 -8.35 -22.38
N TYR A 315 0.76 -9.23 -22.88
CA TYR A 315 0.37 -10.39 -23.66
C TYR A 315 -0.51 -11.35 -22.85
N SER A 316 -0.13 -11.70 -21.63
CA SER A 316 -0.93 -12.60 -20.79
C SER A 316 -2.27 -11.99 -20.41
N TYR A 317 -2.29 -10.71 -20.05
CA TYR A 317 -3.52 -9.97 -19.77
C TYR A 317 -4.47 -9.96 -20.97
N TYR A 318 -3.94 -9.68 -22.17
CA TYR A 318 -4.69 -9.76 -23.42
C TYR A 318 -5.39 -11.11 -23.62
N GLN A 319 -4.68 -12.22 -23.38
CA GLN A 319 -5.26 -13.56 -23.53
C GLN A 319 -6.41 -13.80 -22.53
N PHE A 320 -6.27 -13.33 -21.29
CA PHE A 320 -7.36 -13.40 -20.30
C PHE A 320 -8.57 -12.55 -20.69
N VAL A 321 -8.36 -11.34 -21.23
CA VAL A 321 -9.43 -10.48 -21.76
C VAL A 321 -10.19 -11.17 -22.90
N LYS A 322 -9.51 -11.98 -23.71
CA LYS A 322 -10.13 -12.83 -24.74
C LYS A 322 -10.88 -14.04 -24.19
N GLY A 323 -11.00 -14.18 -22.87
CA GLY A 323 -11.76 -15.23 -22.20
C GLY A 323 -11.02 -16.56 -22.09
N LYS A 324 -9.71 -16.60 -22.35
CA LYS A 324 -8.92 -17.82 -22.17
C LYS A 324 -8.77 -18.16 -20.69
N SER A 325 -8.85 -19.44 -20.38
CA SER A 325 -8.54 -20.00 -19.07
C SER A 325 -7.05 -19.93 -18.76
N GLU A 326 -6.68 -20.04 -17.49
CA GLU A 326 -5.28 -20.05 -17.05
C GLU A 326 -4.44 -21.10 -17.80
N GLN A 327 -4.99 -22.30 -18.02
CA GLN A 327 -4.30 -23.37 -18.76
C GLN A 327 -4.04 -23.00 -20.22
N GLU A 328 -5.01 -22.37 -20.88
CA GLU A 328 -4.83 -21.91 -22.26
C GLU A 328 -3.79 -20.79 -22.35
N VAL A 329 -3.77 -19.86 -21.38
CA VAL A 329 -2.72 -18.82 -21.31
C VAL A 329 -1.33 -19.43 -21.09
N ARG A 330 -1.20 -20.51 -20.30
CA ARG A 330 0.07 -21.25 -20.15
C ARG A 330 0.57 -21.81 -21.48
N ILE A 331 -0.33 -22.39 -22.27
CA ILE A 331 0.01 -22.94 -23.60
C ILE A 331 0.51 -21.82 -24.51
N GLU A 332 -0.19 -20.67 -24.51
CA GLU A 332 0.22 -19.50 -25.30
C GLU A 332 1.58 -18.93 -24.88
N LEU A 333 1.85 -18.87 -23.57
CA LEU A 333 3.14 -18.47 -23.03
C LEU A 333 4.25 -19.46 -23.41
N ALA A 334 4.00 -20.76 -23.30
CA ALA A 334 4.95 -21.80 -23.69
C ALA A 334 5.32 -21.70 -25.17
N ASN A 335 4.34 -21.47 -26.05
CA ASN A 335 4.55 -21.25 -27.48
C ASN A 335 5.42 -20.01 -27.78
N LYS A 336 5.48 -19.05 -26.84
CA LYS A 336 6.28 -17.83 -26.93
C LYS A 336 7.59 -17.89 -26.14
N GLY A 337 8.01 -19.08 -25.70
CA GLY A 337 9.30 -19.32 -25.04
C GLY A 337 9.27 -19.32 -23.50
N TRP A 338 8.08 -19.22 -22.89
CA TRP A 338 7.88 -19.32 -21.45
C TRP A 338 7.38 -20.72 -21.08
N THR A 339 8.25 -21.73 -21.21
CA THR A 339 7.89 -23.16 -21.09
C THR A 339 7.83 -23.66 -19.65
N GLU A 340 8.63 -23.07 -18.75
CA GLU A 340 8.70 -23.49 -17.36
C GLU A 340 7.46 -23.06 -16.58
N ILE A 341 6.87 -23.99 -15.83
CA ILE A 341 5.66 -23.77 -15.03
C ILE A 341 5.89 -22.68 -13.98
N GLU A 342 7.08 -22.66 -13.39
CA GLU A 342 7.50 -21.67 -12.40
C GLU A 342 7.42 -20.26 -12.99
N ASN A 343 8.03 -20.04 -14.17
CA ASN A 343 8.02 -18.73 -14.82
C ASN A 343 6.59 -18.28 -15.19
N GLN A 344 5.74 -19.22 -15.62
CA GLN A 344 4.34 -18.92 -15.89
C GLN A 344 3.56 -18.55 -14.62
N ASN A 345 3.82 -19.25 -13.50
CA ASN A 345 3.23 -18.90 -12.20
C ASN A 345 3.63 -17.49 -11.78
N GLU A 346 4.89 -17.10 -12.01
CA GLU A 346 5.37 -15.76 -11.69
C GLU A 346 4.65 -14.67 -12.50
N VAL A 347 4.31 -14.93 -13.76
CA VAL A 347 3.49 -14.04 -14.61
C VAL A 347 2.09 -13.88 -14.01
N PHE A 348 1.45 -14.96 -13.57
CA PHE A 348 0.11 -14.89 -12.98
C PHE A 348 0.11 -14.20 -11.62
N GLU A 349 1.12 -14.46 -10.80
CA GLU A 349 1.35 -13.70 -9.56
C GLU A 349 1.51 -12.21 -9.82
N ALA A 350 2.25 -11.83 -10.87
CA ALA A 350 2.46 -10.44 -11.24
C ALA A 350 1.16 -9.77 -11.74
N ILE A 351 0.34 -10.47 -12.53
CA ILE A 351 -1.00 -9.99 -12.91
C ILE A 351 -1.87 -9.75 -11.67
N GLN A 352 -1.89 -10.69 -10.73
CA GLN A 352 -2.60 -10.50 -9.46
C GLN A 352 -2.02 -9.33 -8.64
N ALA A 353 -0.70 -9.15 -8.64
CA ALA A 353 -0.03 -8.04 -7.96
C ALA A 353 -0.42 -6.68 -8.55
N VAL A 354 -0.65 -6.56 -9.87
CA VAL A 354 -1.20 -5.34 -10.49
C VAL A 354 -2.55 -4.99 -9.88
N TYR A 355 -3.47 -5.95 -9.78
CA TYR A 355 -4.76 -5.74 -9.12
C TYR A 355 -4.61 -5.38 -7.65
N GLY A 356 -3.74 -6.09 -6.92
CA GLY A 356 -3.45 -5.79 -5.52
C GLY A 356 -2.88 -4.39 -5.31
N GLN A 357 -2.00 -3.90 -6.19
CA GLN A 357 -1.44 -2.55 -6.09
C GLN A 357 -2.50 -1.48 -6.36
N ILE A 358 -3.39 -1.73 -7.32
CA ILE A 358 -4.55 -0.88 -7.55
C ILE A 358 -5.41 -0.82 -6.29
N GLU A 359 -5.67 -1.95 -5.63
CA GLU A 359 -6.42 -1.97 -4.36
C GLU A 359 -5.71 -1.25 -3.21
N LEU A 360 -4.39 -1.47 -3.03
CA LEU A 360 -3.59 -0.79 -2.00
C LEU A 360 -3.61 0.73 -2.17
N ASN A 361 -3.50 1.22 -3.41
CA ASN A 361 -3.59 2.65 -3.71
C ASN A 361 -4.98 3.23 -3.39
N ARG A 362 -6.02 2.38 -3.37
CA ARG A 362 -7.41 2.73 -2.98
C ARG A 362 -7.68 2.64 -1.48
N ILE A 363 -6.85 1.95 -0.69
CA ILE A 363 -7.03 1.87 0.77
C ILE A 363 -7.05 3.28 1.35
N LYS A 364 -8.03 3.51 2.23
CA LYS A 364 -8.34 4.79 2.83
C LYS A 364 -7.44 5.09 4.02
#